data_AF-A0A4Q2SLH3-F1
#
_entry.id   AF-A0A4Q2SLH3-F1
#
_cell.length_a   1.000
_cell.length_b   1.000
_cell.length_c   1.000
_cell.angle_alpha   90.00
_cell.angle_beta   90.00
_cell.angle_gamma   90.00
#
_symmetry.space_group_name_H-M   'P 1'
#
loop_
_entity.id
_entity.type
_entity.pdbx_description
1 polymer ?
#
loop_
_entity_poly.entity_id
_entity_poly.type
_entity_poly.pdbx_seq_one_letter_code
_entity_poly.pdbx_strand_id
1 'polypeptide(L)'
;MLHRGIPRRVAGASVVVLLLAALMAFYVADRAGAGPARCQQHRLDARERAAIVTGEGERVLVIGDSWSVGLGQDDLSRSWAAELPGEVHVRGFSGSGFSARASHCGRVSFHDRAATALGVRPALVVVEGGLNDFDQPGAAIERGFRDLMADLAGHRVVVVGPADAPSRSRAVPRVDAQLEELSEAYGVPYVRTSDLDLDYLDDRLHLTEDGHRDFGVAVADRIADVEPTRPAVVRR
;
A
#
# COMPACT_ATOMS: atom_id res chain seq x y z
N MET A 1 -19.46 6.15 72.40
CA MET A 1 -18.04 5.91 72.08
C MET A 1 -17.92 5.73 70.57
N LEU A 2 -17.10 6.55 69.91
CA LEU A 2 -17.03 6.67 68.45
C LEU A 2 -16.46 5.41 67.75
N HIS A 3 -17.12 5.07 66.64
CA HIS A 3 -16.65 4.21 65.55
C HIS A 3 -15.27 4.64 65.02
N ARG A 4 -14.26 3.75 65.09
CA ARG A 4 -13.00 3.89 64.33
C ARG A 4 -12.56 2.52 63.85
N GLY A 5 -12.73 2.26 62.56
CA GLY A 5 -12.28 0.98 61.99
C GLY A 5 -12.34 0.83 60.47
N ILE A 6 -12.51 1.88 59.65
CA ILE A 6 -12.50 1.73 58.18
C ILE A 6 -11.85 2.91 57.41
N PRO A 7 -10.62 3.38 57.70
CA PRO A 7 -9.94 4.32 56.78
C PRO A 7 -8.93 3.66 55.83
N ARG A 8 -8.43 2.45 56.14
CA ARG A 8 -7.31 1.85 55.38
C ARG A 8 -7.71 1.10 54.11
N ARG A 9 -8.89 0.48 54.06
CA ARG A 9 -9.33 -0.31 52.89
C ARG A 9 -9.86 0.56 51.73
N VAL A 10 -10.53 1.66 52.04
CA VAL A 10 -11.06 2.60 51.04
C VAL A 10 -9.93 3.40 50.38
N ALA A 11 -8.93 3.82 51.16
CA ALA A 11 -7.75 4.52 50.61
C ALA A 11 -6.93 3.62 49.66
N GLY A 12 -6.76 2.33 49.98
CA GLY A 12 -6.03 1.38 49.13
C GLY A 12 -6.73 1.11 47.79
N ALA A 13 -8.06 0.97 47.79
CA ALA A 13 -8.83 0.77 46.56
C ALA A 13 -8.77 2.00 45.63
N SER A 14 -8.84 3.21 46.18
CA SER A 14 -8.75 4.45 45.38
C SER A 14 -7.37 4.63 44.74
N VAL A 15 -6.28 4.27 45.45
CA VAL A 15 -4.93 4.34 44.89
C VAL A 15 -4.74 3.33 43.75
N VAL A 16 -5.27 2.10 43.89
CA VAL A 16 -5.21 1.08 42.83
C VAL A 16 -6.01 1.52 41.60
N VAL A 17 -7.21 2.07 41.78
CA VAL A 17 -8.03 2.57 40.66
C VAL A 17 -7.35 3.74 39.94
N LEU A 18 -6.74 4.68 40.67
CA LEU A 18 -6.00 5.80 40.07
C LEU A 18 -4.75 5.31 39.32
N LEU A 19 -4.03 4.32 39.85
CA LEU A 19 -2.88 3.72 39.18
C LEU A 19 -3.30 2.98 37.90
N LEU A 20 -4.38 2.22 37.94
CA LEU A 20 -4.92 1.54 36.76
C LEU A 20 -5.42 2.52 35.70
N ALA A 21 -6.10 3.59 36.11
CA ALA A 21 -6.55 4.65 35.21
C ALA A 21 -5.36 5.39 34.57
N ALA A 22 -4.31 5.69 35.34
CA ALA A 22 -3.08 6.28 34.82
C ALA A 22 -2.37 5.35 33.83
N LEU A 23 -2.19 4.07 34.17
CA LEU A 23 -1.60 3.06 33.28
C LEU A 23 -2.39 2.90 31.97
N MET A 24 -3.72 2.90 32.07
CA MET A 24 -4.60 2.81 30.91
C MET A 24 -4.54 4.08 30.05
N ALA A 25 -4.46 5.26 30.67
CA ALA A 25 -4.25 6.52 29.95
C ALA A 25 -2.89 6.57 29.24
N PHE A 26 -1.83 6.10 29.89
CA PHE A 26 -0.50 5.99 29.28
C PHE A 26 -0.49 4.98 28.12
N TYR A 27 -1.11 3.82 28.28
CA TYR A 27 -1.22 2.81 27.22
C TYR A 27 -2.04 3.31 26.02
N VAL A 28 -3.13 4.04 26.27
CA VAL A 28 -3.94 4.67 25.22
C VAL A 28 -3.15 5.79 24.54
N ALA A 29 -2.41 6.61 25.28
CA ALA A 29 -1.58 7.68 24.72
C ALA A 29 -0.42 7.14 23.86
N ASP A 30 0.24 6.06 24.30
CA ASP A 30 1.32 5.40 23.57
C ASP A 30 0.81 4.78 22.25
N ARG A 31 -0.31 4.06 22.31
CA ARG A 31 -1.02 3.55 21.12
C ARG A 31 -1.49 4.66 20.18
N ALA A 32 -2.00 5.76 20.73
CA ALA A 32 -2.45 6.90 19.96
C ALA A 32 -1.27 7.66 19.31
N GLY A 33 -0.07 7.62 19.89
CA GLY A 33 1.16 8.21 19.33
C GLY A 33 1.83 7.33 18.26
N ALA A 34 1.72 6.00 18.40
CA ALA A 34 2.30 5.04 17.45
C ALA A 34 1.72 5.17 16.02
N GLY A 35 0.42 5.46 15.89
CA GLY A 35 -0.23 5.66 14.59
C GLY A 35 0.30 6.88 13.82
N PRO A 36 0.25 8.10 14.39
CA PRO A 36 0.85 9.30 13.82
C PRO A 36 2.33 9.16 13.51
N ALA A 37 3.12 8.55 14.40
CA ALA A 37 4.54 8.30 14.18
C ALA A 37 4.77 7.35 12.99
N ARG A 38 4.02 6.25 12.89
CA ARG A 38 4.08 5.33 11.74
C ARG A 38 3.71 6.03 10.44
N CYS A 39 2.65 6.83 10.42
CA CYS A 39 2.28 7.59 9.23
C CYS A 39 3.30 8.66 8.84
N GLN A 40 4.00 9.24 9.82
CA GLN A 40 5.12 10.13 9.55
C GLN A 40 6.28 9.37 8.92
N GLN A 41 6.63 8.19 9.44
CA GLN A 41 7.67 7.35 8.86
C GLN A 41 7.34 6.96 7.42
N HIS A 42 6.13 6.48 7.13
CA HIS A 42 5.73 6.16 5.76
C HIS A 42 5.79 7.35 4.80
N ARG A 43 5.58 8.58 5.28
CA ARG A 43 5.79 9.79 4.46
C ARG A 43 7.27 10.06 4.19
N LEU A 44 8.15 9.74 5.13
CA LEU A 44 9.60 9.86 4.93
C LEU A 44 10.08 8.82 3.92
N ASP A 45 9.73 7.54 4.13
CA ASP A 45 10.11 6.44 3.24
C ASP A 45 9.59 6.69 1.81
N ALA A 46 8.34 7.13 1.66
CA ALA A 46 7.77 7.46 0.36
C ALA A 46 8.51 8.61 -0.34
N ARG A 47 8.98 9.62 0.41
CA ARG A 47 9.75 10.74 -0.16
C ARG A 47 11.16 10.31 -0.55
N GLU A 48 11.80 9.49 0.29
CA GLU A 48 13.12 8.94 0.03
C GLU A 48 13.09 8.05 -1.22
N ARG A 49 12.15 7.09 -1.28
CA ARG A 49 11.98 6.25 -2.47
C ARG A 49 11.69 7.07 -3.72
N ALA A 50 10.88 8.12 -3.62
CA ALA A 50 10.54 8.99 -4.74
C ALA A 50 11.72 9.79 -5.30
N ALA A 51 12.78 10.00 -4.50
CA ALA A 51 14.01 10.65 -4.92
C ALA A 51 14.98 9.69 -5.63
N ILE A 52 14.76 8.38 -5.52
CA ILE A 52 15.57 7.34 -6.17
C ILE A 52 14.98 7.02 -7.54
N VAL A 53 15.78 7.17 -8.58
CA VAL A 53 15.47 6.76 -9.95
C VAL A 53 16.37 5.58 -10.30
N THR A 54 15.79 4.52 -10.86
CA THR A 54 16.51 3.30 -11.27
C THR A 54 16.41 3.10 -12.77
N GLY A 55 17.44 2.52 -13.39
CA GLY A 55 17.48 2.27 -14.83
C GLY A 55 17.61 3.54 -15.69
N GLU A 56 17.54 3.35 -17.00
CA GLU A 56 17.67 4.39 -18.03
C GLU A 56 16.71 4.10 -19.19
N GLY A 57 16.26 5.14 -19.93
CA GLY A 57 15.43 4.98 -21.12
C GLY A 57 14.09 5.70 -21.06
N GLU A 58 13.03 5.09 -21.61
CA GLU A 58 11.68 5.65 -21.50
C GLU A 58 11.25 5.74 -20.03
N ARG A 59 10.58 6.83 -19.65
CA ARG A 59 10.17 7.06 -18.26
C ARG A 59 8.99 6.17 -17.89
N VAL A 60 9.19 5.31 -16.90
CA VAL A 60 8.16 4.47 -16.29
C VAL A 60 7.81 5.04 -14.93
N LEU A 61 6.52 5.25 -14.65
CA LEU A 61 6.03 5.64 -13.34
C LEU A 61 5.36 4.44 -12.67
N VAL A 62 5.82 4.07 -11.49
CA VAL A 62 5.12 3.10 -10.63
C VAL A 62 4.32 3.85 -9.57
N ILE A 63 2.99 3.69 -9.55
CA ILE A 63 2.13 4.09 -8.45
C ILE A 63 1.81 2.82 -7.66
N GLY A 64 2.30 2.71 -6.43
CA GLY A 64 2.05 1.51 -5.64
C GLY A 64 2.05 1.72 -4.14
N ASP A 65 2.28 0.64 -3.40
CA ASP A 65 2.16 0.62 -1.94
C ASP A 65 3.50 0.39 -1.21
N SER A 66 3.50 -0.32 -0.08
CA SER A 66 4.71 -0.62 0.68
C SER A 66 5.70 -1.48 -0.11
N TRP A 67 5.23 -2.32 -1.04
CA TRP A 67 6.11 -3.15 -1.86
C TRP A 67 6.87 -2.30 -2.87
N SER A 68 6.17 -1.39 -3.55
CA SER A 68 6.80 -0.40 -4.41
C SER A 68 7.76 0.53 -3.63
N VAL A 69 7.43 0.89 -2.38
CA VAL A 69 8.36 1.66 -1.53
C VAL A 69 9.64 0.88 -1.22
N GLY A 70 9.57 -0.46 -1.08
CA GLY A 70 10.64 -1.29 -0.55
C GLY A 70 10.61 -1.39 0.97
N LEU A 71 9.42 -1.36 1.60
CA LEU A 71 9.31 -1.48 3.05
C LEU A 71 9.87 -2.83 3.53
N GLY A 72 10.78 -2.77 4.50
CA GLY A 72 11.47 -3.96 5.03
C GLY A 72 12.84 -4.21 4.38
N GLN A 73 13.23 -3.39 3.39
CA GLN A 73 14.55 -3.43 2.78
C GLN A 73 15.50 -2.43 3.46
N ASP A 74 16.79 -2.78 3.51
CA ASP A 74 17.85 -1.87 3.95
C ASP A 74 18.17 -0.80 2.89
N ASP A 75 17.91 -1.12 1.61
CA ASP A 75 18.14 -0.24 0.46
C ASP A 75 16.87 -0.15 -0.39
N LEU A 76 16.20 1.01 -0.34
CA LEU A 76 14.97 1.26 -1.09
C LEU A 76 15.17 1.26 -2.61
N SER A 77 16.41 1.40 -3.10
CA SER A 77 16.70 1.28 -4.53
C SER A 77 16.54 -0.15 -5.06
N ARG A 78 16.47 -1.14 -4.15
CA ARG A 78 16.26 -2.56 -4.46
C ARG A 78 14.80 -3.00 -4.36
N SER A 79 13.86 -2.08 -4.20
CA SER A 79 12.43 -2.39 -4.37
C SER A 79 12.21 -3.06 -5.73
N TRP A 80 11.24 -3.96 -5.83
CA TRP A 80 10.93 -4.74 -7.06
C TRP A 80 10.91 -3.92 -8.36
N ALA A 81 10.46 -2.67 -8.28
CA ALA A 81 10.37 -1.77 -9.43
C ALA A 81 11.72 -1.50 -10.12
N ALA A 82 12.84 -1.79 -9.45
CA ALA A 82 14.18 -1.68 -10.03
C ALA A 82 14.42 -2.67 -11.18
N GLU A 83 13.67 -3.76 -11.23
CA GLU A 83 13.76 -4.77 -12.29
C GLU A 83 12.98 -4.38 -13.57
N LEU A 84 12.15 -3.33 -13.51
CA LEU A 84 11.44 -2.84 -14.68
C LEU A 84 12.39 -2.17 -15.68
N PRO A 85 12.17 -2.34 -17.00
CA PRO A 85 12.94 -1.63 -18.00
C PRO A 85 12.62 -0.13 -18.02
N GLY A 86 13.60 0.69 -18.40
CA GLY A 86 13.43 2.14 -18.56
C GLY A 86 13.96 2.96 -17.38
N GLU A 87 13.70 4.26 -17.42
CA GLU A 87 13.99 5.18 -16.31
C GLU A 87 12.80 5.14 -15.34
N VAL A 88 12.92 4.40 -14.25
CA VAL A 88 11.84 4.07 -13.33
C VAL A 88 11.74 5.09 -12.18
N HIS A 89 10.58 5.70 -12.07
CA HIS A 89 10.18 6.60 -11.00
C HIS A 89 9.13 5.93 -10.14
N VAL A 90 9.36 5.84 -8.83
CA VAL A 90 8.37 5.27 -7.91
C VAL A 90 7.65 6.35 -7.13
N ARG A 91 6.33 6.22 -7.04
CA ARG A 91 5.44 7.01 -6.19
C ARG A 91 4.61 6.03 -5.37
N GLY A 92 5.27 5.46 -4.36
CA GLY A 92 4.67 4.52 -3.41
C GLY A 92 4.21 5.19 -2.11
N PHE A 93 3.28 4.55 -1.40
CA PHE A 93 2.98 4.89 -0.01
C PHE A 93 2.56 3.64 0.77
N SER A 94 3.29 3.30 1.82
CA SER A 94 3.03 2.09 2.61
C SER A 94 1.64 2.08 3.23
N GLY A 95 0.92 0.98 3.04
CA GLY A 95 -0.46 0.81 3.50
C GLY A 95 -1.51 1.52 2.63
N SER A 96 -1.15 2.10 1.49
CA SER A 96 -2.12 2.66 0.53
C SER A 96 -2.62 1.61 -0.45
N GLY A 97 -3.73 1.92 -1.11
CA GLY A 97 -4.39 1.04 -2.07
C GLY A 97 -5.33 1.85 -2.99
N PHE A 98 -6.21 1.13 -3.68
CA PHE A 98 -7.22 1.74 -4.54
C PHE A 98 -8.30 2.46 -3.71
N SER A 99 -8.82 1.82 -2.66
CA SER A 99 -9.81 2.42 -1.78
C SER A 99 -9.24 3.63 -1.04
N ALA A 100 -10.03 4.70 -0.96
CA ALA A 100 -9.70 5.90 -0.17
C ALA A 100 -9.46 5.62 1.33
N ARG A 101 -9.88 4.45 1.83
CA ARG A 101 -9.72 4.02 3.23
C ARG A 101 -8.81 2.81 3.43
N ALA A 102 -8.10 2.36 2.38
CA ALA A 102 -7.08 1.32 2.51
C ALA A 102 -6.00 1.71 3.55
N SER A 103 -5.64 2.99 3.61
CA SER A 103 -4.70 3.52 4.60
C SER A 103 -5.39 4.25 5.75
N HIS A 104 -4.84 4.09 6.95
CA HIS A 104 -5.21 4.93 8.10
C HIS A 104 -4.46 6.27 8.14
N CYS A 105 -3.55 6.54 7.20
CA CYS A 105 -2.69 7.74 7.19
C CYS A 105 -3.30 8.96 6.48
N GLY A 106 -4.62 8.93 6.24
CA GLY A 106 -5.38 9.99 5.60
C GLY A 106 -5.48 9.81 4.09
N ARG A 107 -5.49 10.93 3.34
CA ARG A 107 -5.65 10.96 1.88
C ARG A 107 -4.35 10.59 1.17
N VAL A 108 -4.11 9.28 1.04
CA VAL A 108 -2.90 8.71 0.42
C VAL A 108 -3.23 7.56 -0.52
N SER A 109 -4.50 7.41 -0.93
CA SER A 109 -4.89 6.42 -1.96
C SER A 109 -4.15 6.66 -3.27
N PHE A 110 -4.19 5.68 -4.17
CA PHE A 110 -3.56 5.82 -5.49
C PHE A 110 -4.12 7.03 -6.24
N HIS A 111 -5.44 7.21 -6.24
CA HIS A 111 -6.12 8.37 -6.79
C HIS A 111 -5.65 9.69 -6.15
N ASP A 112 -5.60 9.77 -4.81
CA ASP A 112 -5.16 11.01 -4.12
C ASP A 112 -3.75 11.47 -4.52
N ARG A 113 -2.89 10.54 -4.98
CA ARG A 113 -1.48 10.79 -5.31
C ARG A 113 -1.23 10.90 -6.81
N ALA A 114 -2.14 10.44 -7.66
CA ALA A 114 -1.91 10.30 -9.11
C ALA A 114 -1.51 11.62 -9.77
N ALA A 115 -2.25 12.70 -9.53
CA ALA A 115 -1.98 14.01 -10.15
C ALA A 115 -0.56 14.52 -9.87
N THR A 116 -0.06 14.38 -8.63
CA THR A 116 1.33 14.76 -8.29
C THR A 116 2.34 13.78 -8.87
N ALA A 117 2.03 12.48 -8.85
CA ALA A 117 2.90 11.44 -9.40
C ALA A 117 3.18 11.64 -10.90
N LEU A 118 2.15 12.01 -11.67
CA LEU A 118 2.23 12.27 -13.12
C LEU A 118 3.11 13.48 -13.50
N GLY A 119 3.56 14.29 -12.53
CA GLY A 119 4.52 15.37 -12.78
C GLY A 119 5.83 14.90 -13.41
N VAL A 120 6.18 13.62 -13.28
CA VAL A 120 7.32 13.00 -13.97
C VAL A 120 7.07 12.75 -15.46
N ARG A 121 5.88 13.06 -16.02
CA ARG A 121 5.52 12.91 -17.44
C ARG A 121 5.92 11.54 -18.03
N PRO A 122 5.42 10.42 -17.49
CA PRO A 122 5.86 9.09 -17.90
C PRO A 122 5.32 8.69 -19.28
N ALA A 123 6.05 7.79 -19.95
CA ALA A 123 5.60 7.09 -21.15
C ALA A 123 4.73 5.86 -20.82
N LEU A 124 4.91 5.28 -19.64
CA LEU A 124 4.14 4.15 -19.09
C LEU A 124 3.86 4.37 -17.60
N VAL A 125 2.63 4.10 -17.17
CA VAL A 125 2.25 4.04 -15.76
C VAL A 125 1.96 2.60 -15.38
N VAL A 126 2.65 2.09 -14.36
CA VAL A 126 2.38 0.80 -13.74
C VAL A 126 1.70 1.07 -12.40
N VAL A 127 0.51 0.50 -12.19
CA VAL A 127 -0.22 0.62 -10.92
C VAL A 127 -0.14 -0.72 -10.22
N GLU A 128 0.57 -0.80 -9.09
CA GLU A 128 0.76 -2.02 -8.32
C GLU A 128 0.00 -1.93 -7.00
N GLY A 129 -0.79 -2.96 -6.68
CA GLY A 129 -1.33 -3.10 -5.33
C GLY A 129 -2.61 -3.91 -5.23
N GLY A 130 -3.31 -3.73 -4.11
CA GLY A 130 -4.53 -4.45 -3.74
C GLY A 130 -4.42 -5.19 -2.40
N LEU A 131 -3.19 -5.44 -1.92
CA LEU A 131 -2.97 -6.10 -0.62
C LEU A 131 -3.52 -5.29 0.56
N ASN A 132 -3.48 -3.96 0.47
CA ASN A 132 -4.06 -3.06 1.48
C ASN A 132 -5.58 -2.86 1.34
N ASP A 133 -6.18 -3.36 0.26
CA ASP A 133 -7.63 -3.34 0.03
C ASP A 133 -8.34 -4.61 0.57
N PHE A 134 -7.60 -5.50 1.23
CA PHE A 134 -8.06 -6.82 1.69
C PHE A 134 -9.35 -6.77 2.54
N ASP A 135 -9.53 -5.73 3.35
CA ASP A 135 -10.68 -5.50 4.22
C ASP A 135 -11.65 -4.43 3.70
N GLN A 136 -11.40 -3.90 2.50
CA GLN A 136 -12.21 -2.85 1.91
C GLN A 136 -13.42 -3.44 1.17
N PRO A 137 -14.60 -2.81 1.26
CA PRO A 137 -15.77 -3.22 0.47
C PRO A 137 -15.48 -3.11 -1.03
N GLY A 138 -15.99 -4.04 -1.84
CA GLY A 138 -15.77 -4.03 -3.29
C GLY A 138 -16.15 -2.70 -3.95
N ALA A 139 -17.29 -2.11 -3.58
CA ALA A 139 -17.71 -0.81 -4.09
C ALA A 139 -16.73 0.35 -3.74
N ALA A 140 -15.92 0.22 -2.69
CA ALA A 140 -14.90 1.22 -2.36
C ALA A 140 -13.67 1.08 -3.27
N ILE A 141 -13.25 -0.15 -3.55
CA ILE A 141 -12.19 -0.47 -4.51
C ILE A 141 -12.60 0.02 -5.91
N GLU A 142 -13.81 -0.32 -6.36
CA GLU A 142 -14.36 0.11 -7.65
C GLU A 142 -14.35 1.63 -7.82
N ARG A 143 -14.82 2.37 -6.80
CA ARG A 143 -14.81 3.84 -6.85
C ARG A 143 -13.38 4.38 -6.96
N GLY A 144 -12.45 3.87 -6.15
CA GLY A 144 -11.05 4.30 -6.18
C GLY A 144 -10.36 3.97 -7.50
N PHE A 145 -10.61 2.78 -8.05
CA PHE A 145 -10.11 2.35 -9.35
C PHE A 145 -10.62 3.27 -10.47
N ARG A 146 -11.93 3.52 -10.54
CA ARG A 146 -12.51 4.45 -11.52
C ARG A 146 -11.89 5.83 -11.43
N ASP A 147 -11.81 6.38 -10.21
CA ASP A 147 -11.34 7.74 -10.01
C ASP A 147 -9.84 7.85 -10.40
N LEU A 148 -9.04 6.80 -10.12
CA LEU A 148 -7.67 6.68 -10.62
C LEU A 148 -7.60 6.57 -12.15
N MET A 149 -8.40 5.70 -12.79
CA MET A 149 -8.39 5.56 -14.24
C MET A 149 -8.79 6.86 -14.96
N ALA A 150 -9.65 7.67 -14.36
CA ALA A 150 -9.98 9.00 -14.86
C ALA A 150 -8.75 9.94 -14.85
N ASP A 151 -7.94 9.93 -13.80
CA ASP A 151 -6.69 10.69 -13.74
C ASP A 151 -5.66 10.18 -14.76
N LEU A 152 -5.67 8.87 -15.03
CA LEU A 152 -4.70 8.21 -15.90
C LEU A 152 -5.13 8.13 -17.38
N ALA A 153 -6.30 8.63 -17.76
CA ALA A 153 -6.88 8.46 -19.11
C ALA A 153 -5.98 8.93 -20.28
N GLY A 154 -5.04 9.85 -20.01
CA GLY A 154 -4.07 10.33 -20.99
C GLY A 154 -2.81 9.46 -21.15
N HIS A 155 -2.62 8.46 -20.30
CA HIS A 155 -1.38 7.70 -20.16
C HIS A 155 -1.60 6.23 -20.53
N ARG A 156 -0.54 5.57 -21.03
CA ARG A 156 -0.52 4.11 -21.15
C ARG A 156 -0.40 3.52 -19.74
N VAL A 157 -1.26 2.57 -19.40
CA VAL A 157 -1.39 1.99 -18.07
C VAL A 157 -1.28 0.47 -18.16
N VAL A 158 -0.63 -0.13 -17.18
CA VAL A 158 -0.79 -1.54 -16.82
C VAL A 158 -1.09 -1.62 -15.33
N VAL A 159 -2.03 -2.48 -14.95
CA VAL A 159 -2.35 -2.75 -13.54
C VAL A 159 -1.71 -4.08 -13.15
N VAL A 160 -0.98 -4.09 -12.03
CA VAL A 160 -0.37 -5.27 -11.43
C VAL A 160 -1.15 -5.61 -10.16
N GLY A 161 -1.72 -6.81 -10.14
CA GLY A 161 -2.51 -7.33 -9.04
C GLY A 161 -1.70 -7.64 -7.78
N PRO A 162 -2.40 -7.98 -6.68
CA PRO A 162 -1.75 -8.42 -5.45
C PRO A 162 -1.23 -9.87 -5.59
N ALA A 163 -0.01 -10.11 -5.13
CA ALA A 163 0.49 -11.47 -4.94
C ALA A 163 -0.10 -12.12 -3.68
N ASP A 164 0.04 -13.44 -3.52
CA ASP A 164 -0.53 -14.18 -2.38
C ASP A 164 0.28 -14.01 -1.08
N ALA A 165 0.27 -12.80 -0.51
CA ALA A 165 0.93 -12.53 0.76
C ALA A 165 0.25 -13.31 1.91
N PRO A 166 0.96 -14.17 2.66
CA PRO A 166 0.29 -15.15 3.53
C PRO A 166 -0.61 -14.51 4.62
N SER A 167 -0.24 -13.35 5.16
CA SER A 167 -1.05 -12.61 6.15
C SER A 167 -2.37 -12.07 5.60
N ARG A 168 -2.51 -11.98 4.27
CA ARG A 168 -3.70 -11.46 3.56
C ARG A 168 -4.31 -12.46 2.56
N SER A 169 -3.71 -13.63 2.39
CA SER A 169 -4.05 -14.68 1.42
C SER A 169 -5.56 -14.93 1.24
N ARG A 170 -6.32 -15.00 2.34
CA ARG A 170 -7.77 -15.24 2.29
C ARG A 170 -8.56 -14.22 1.47
N ALA A 171 -8.07 -12.98 1.38
CA ALA A 171 -8.73 -11.90 0.66
C ALA A 171 -8.19 -11.72 -0.77
N VAL A 172 -6.99 -12.23 -1.07
CA VAL A 172 -6.31 -12.04 -2.35
C VAL A 172 -7.19 -12.49 -3.52
N PRO A 173 -7.79 -13.70 -3.55
CA PRO A 173 -8.62 -14.13 -4.69
C PRO A 173 -9.77 -13.18 -5.01
N ARG A 174 -10.40 -12.60 -3.97
CA ARG A 174 -11.50 -11.63 -4.15
C ARG A 174 -11.01 -10.33 -4.75
N VAL A 175 -9.92 -9.78 -4.21
CA VAL A 175 -9.39 -8.48 -4.66
C VAL A 175 -8.78 -8.60 -6.06
N ASP A 176 -8.01 -9.66 -6.31
CA ASP A 176 -7.37 -9.95 -7.58
C ASP A 176 -8.40 -10.09 -8.72
N ALA A 177 -9.44 -10.92 -8.52
CA ALA A 177 -10.52 -11.07 -9.50
C ALA A 177 -11.26 -9.74 -9.75
N GLN A 178 -11.52 -8.96 -8.70
CA GLN A 178 -12.20 -7.68 -8.86
C GLN A 178 -11.35 -6.67 -9.66
N LEU A 179 -10.03 -6.62 -9.43
CA LEU A 179 -9.14 -5.72 -10.16
C LEU A 179 -8.95 -6.15 -11.62
N GLU A 180 -8.95 -7.45 -11.89
CA GLU A 180 -8.97 -7.99 -13.26
C GLU A 180 -10.24 -7.56 -14.01
N GLU A 181 -11.42 -7.78 -13.42
CA GLU A 181 -12.71 -7.38 -14.00
C GLU A 181 -12.77 -5.87 -14.28
N LEU A 182 -12.28 -5.06 -13.33
CA LEU A 182 -12.22 -3.61 -13.51
C LEU A 182 -11.23 -3.22 -14.61
N SER A 183 -10.08 -3.87 -14.67
CA SER A 183 -9.08 -3.59 -15.71
C SER A 183 -9.64 -3.90 -17.10
N GLU A 184 -10.33 -5.02 -17.26
CA GLU A 184 -11.05 -5.37 -18.48
C GLU A 184 -12.10 -4.31 -18.85
N ALA A 185 -12.91 -3.87 -17.89
CA ALA A 185 -13.95 -2.85 -18.11
C ALA A 185 -13.39 -1.49 -18.57
N TYR A 186 -12.18 -1.13 -18.14
CA TYR A 186 -11.46 0.07 -18.56
C TYR A 186 -10.52 -0.17 -19.75
N GLY A 187 -10.45 -1.40 -20.27
CA GLY A 187 -9.60 -1.78 -21.39
C GLY A 187 -8.11 -1.66 -21.09
N VAL A 188 -7.69 -1.72 -19.82
CA VAL A 188 -6.27 -1.69 -19.39
C VAL A 188 -5.77 -3.11 -19.13
N PRO A 189 -4.55 -3.48 -19.55
CA PRO A 189 -3.98 -4.78 -19.24
C PRO A 189 -3.85 -5.01 -17.74
N TYR A 190 -4.15 -6.24 -17.33
CA TYR A 190 -4.00 -6.72 -15.97
C TYR A 190 -2.91 -7.79 -15.91
N VAL A 191 -1.94 -7.60 -15.03
CA VAL A 191 -0.91 -8.58 -14.70
C VAL A 191 -1.30 -9.20 -13.36
N ARG A 192 -1.86 -10.40 -13.42
CA ARG A 192 -2.07 -11.23 -12.23
C ARG A 192 -0.70 -11.62 -11.65
N THR A 193 -0.60 -11.67 -10.33
CA THR A 193 0.62 -12.09 -9.61
C THR A 193 0.33 -13.01 -8.43
N SER A 194 -0.95 -13.33 -8.17
CA SER A 194 -1.40 -14.19 -7.09
C SER A 194 -0.94 -15.65 -7.22
N ASP A 195 -0.42 -16.04 -8.38
CA ASP A 195 0.13 -17.36 -8.69
C ASP A 195 1.63 -17.49 -8.38
N LEU A 196 2.30 -16.38 -8.05
CA LEU A 196 3.73 -16.38 -7.75
C LEU A 196 4.01 -16.99 -6.38
N ASP A 197 5.05 -17.84 -6.33
CA ASP A 197 5.66 -18.31 -5.09
C ASP A 197 6.80 -17.36 -4.74
N LEU A 198 6.70 -16.66 -3.61
CA LEU A 198 7.58 -15.55 -3.25
C LEU A 198 8.06 -15.69 -1.81
N ASP A 199 9.24 -15.16 -1.55
CA ASP A 199 9.82 -15.10 -0.21
C ASP A 199 9.35 -13.86 0.55
N TYR A 200 8.84 -14.10 1.77
CA TYR A 200 8.30 -13.08 2.66
C TYR A 200 9.14 -12.95 3.94
N LEU A 201 9.18 -11.74 4.49
CA LEU A 201 9.67 -11.45 5.83
C LEU A 201 8.80 -12.13 6.89
N ASP A 202 9.27 -12.10 8.14
CA ASP A 202 8.59 -12.70 9.30
C ASP A 202 7.16 -12.18 9.54
N ASP A 203 6.84 -10.99 9.07
CA ASP A 203 5.49 -10.43 9.15
C ASP A 203 4.51 -11.07 8.16
N ARG A 204 5.02 -11.92 7.26
CA ARG A 204 4.28 -12.66 6.24
C ARG A 204 3.46 -11.74 5.33
N LEU A 205 3.92 -10.51 5.13
CA LEU A 205 3.28 -9.49 4.31
C LEU A 205 4.26 -8.84 3.35
N HIS A 206 5.44 -8.49 3.82
CA HIS A 206 6.45 -7.80 3.00
C HIS A 206 7.46 -8.80 2.47
N LEU A 207 8.00 -8.51 1.28
CA LEU A 207 8.94 -9.38 0.60
C LEU A 207 10.34 -9.27 1.22
N THR A 208 11.11 -10.35 1.12
CA THR A 208 12.56 -10.30 1.34
C THR A 208 13.26 -9.59 0.17
N GLU A 209 14.58 -9.36 0.26
CA GLU A 209 15.37 -8.88 -0.90
C GLU A 209 15.22 -9.81 -2.12
N ASP A 210 15.30 -11.12 -1.90
CA ASP A 210 15.09 -12.11 -2.97
C ASP A 210 13.65 -12.08 -3.49
N GLY A 211 12.66 -12.00 -2.60
CA GLY A 211 11.25 -11.88 -2.99
C GLY A 211 10.95 -10.63 -3.82
N HIS A 212 11.58 -9.48 -3.52
CA HIS A 212 11.46 -8.28 -4.34
C HIS A 212 12.04 -8.47 -5.74
N ARG A 213 13.20 -9.12 -5.85
CA ARG A 213 13.84 -9.42 -7.14
C ARG A 213 12.96 -10.35 -7.97
N ASP A 214 12.49 -11.45 -7.38
CA ASP A 214 11.69 -12.45 -8.08
C ASP A 214 10.34 -11.89 -8.52
N PHE A 215 9.68 -11.11 -7.66
CA PHE A 215 8.46 -10.38 -8.03
C PHE A 215 8.74 -9.38 -9.15
N GLY A 216 9.84 -8.63 -9.07
CA GLY A 216 10.20 -7.63 -10.06
C GLY A 216 10.46 -8.21 -11.45
N VAL A 217 11.26 -9.28 -11.52
CA VAL A 217 11.54 -10.01 -12.77
C VAL A 217 10.25 -10.56 -13.36
N ALA A 218 9.42 -11.24 -12.55
CA ALA A 218 8.17 -11.81 -13.04
C ALA A 218 7.19 -10.75 -13.56
N VAL A 219 7.10 -9.59 -12.89
CA VAL A 219 6.26 -8.48 -13.35
C VAL A 219 6.82 -7.85 -14.62
N ALA A 220 8.13 -7.64 -14.71
CA ALA A 220 8.77 -7.09 -15.90
C ALA A 220 8.52 -7.97 -17.13
N ASP A 221 8.69 -9.29 -16.99
CA ASP A 221 8.43 -10.27 -18.05
C ASP A 221 6.95 -10.24 -18.47
N ARG A 222 6.02 -10.28 -17.51
CA ARG A 222 4.58 -10.24 -17.81
C ARG A 222 4.11 -8.92 -18.43
N ILE A 223 4.73 -7.79 -18.06
CA ILE A 223 4.46 -6.50 -18.69
C ILE A 223 4.94 -6.49 -20.14
N ALA A 224 6.07 -7.14 -20.45
CA ALA A 224 6.57 -7.23 -21.83
C ALA A 224 5.64 -8.02 -22.77
N ASP A 225 4.82 -8.92 -22.21
CA ASP A 225 3.86 -9.75 -22.95
C ASP A 225 2.49 -9.10 -23.16
N VAL A 226 2.25 -7.91 -22.61
CA VAL A 226 1.01 -7.15 -22.79
C VAL A 226 1.28 -5.81 -23.46
N GLU A 227 0.31 -5.31 -24.23
CA GLU A 227 0.39 -3.96 -24.81
C GLU A 227 -0.25 -2.95 -23.86
N PRO A 228 0.51 -2.02 -23.24
CA PRO A 228 -0.05 -1.00 -22.37
C PRO A 228 -1.01 -0.06 -23.10
N THR A 229 -2.24 0.06 -22.60
CA THR A 229 -3.29 0.86 -23.26
C THR A 229 -3.65 2.11 -22.44
N ARG A 230 -4.36 3.04 -23.06
CA ARG A 230 -4.95 4.17 -22.33
C ARG A 230 -6.31 3.76 -21.78
N PRO A 231 -6.62 4.06 -20.50
CA PRO A 231 -7.93 3.74 -19.93
C PRO A 231 -9.09 4.30 -20.74
N ALA A 232 -10.11 3.49 -20.97
CA ALA A 232 -11.35 3.93 -21.59
C ALA A 232 -12.05 4.95 -20.68
N VAL A 233 -12.51 6.06 -21.27
CA VAL A 233 -13.38 7.00 -20.55
C VAL A 233 -14.80 6.43 -20.56
N VAL A 234 -15.11 5.61 -19.55
CA VAL A 234 -16.46 5.09 -19.37
C VAL A 234 -17.39 6.24 -18.99
N ARG A 235 -18.31 6.60 -19.90
CA ARG A 235 -19.37 7.58 -19.61
C ARG A 235 -20.33 6.94 -18.59
N ARG A 236 -20.68 7.70 -17.55
CA ARG A 236 -21.66 7.30 -16.53
C ARG A 236 -23.03 7.02 -17.13
#